data_AF-A0A4Z0Y7N2-F1
#
_entry.id   AF-A0A4Z0Y7N2-F1
#
_cell.length_a   1.000
_cell.length_b   1.000
_cell.length_c   1.000
_cell.angle_alpha   90.00
_cell.angle_beta   90.00
_cell.angle_gamma   90.00
#
_symmetry.space_group_name_H-M   'P 1'
#
loop_
_entity.id
_entity.type
_entity.pdbx_description
1 polymer ?
#
loop_
_entity_poly.entity_id
_entity_poly.type
_entity_poly.pdbx_seq_one_letter_code
_entity_poly.pdbx_strand_id
1 'polypeptide(L)'
;MAFCEQALAAGTGYVYGTIGQVCTKSLLEQCAARYPADNLAGGSMRKLGEKWLGRRVTDCIGLLKYYIMSDGFGKDPHYNSKYDKSANGAYNEATEKGPISTLPEIPGICLHMPGHFGVYIGNGYAIEARGTAYGVVKTKVAGRGWTDWFKSPWIEYVSAKPAFKCDTTCNMAIKHGAFYQMKVTVSGNTPPKVTTGTPDVVTILPRYVVGNDHYFYLCAVGAPKSGTGIYVNGKKQFVVNVK
;
A
#
# COMPACT_ATOMS: atom_id res chain seq x y z
N MET A 1 -3.53 5.43 6.97
CA MET A 1 -2.05 5.26 7.10
C MET A 1 -1.56 5.44 8.54
N ALA A 2 -1.99 6.50 9.24
CA ALA A 2 -1.53 6.81 10.61
C ALA A 2 -1.64 5.65 11.63
N PHE A 3 -2.66 4.79 11.55
CA PHE A 3 -2.90 3.75 12.55
C PHE A 3 -1.76 2.72 12.69
N CYS A 4 -1.27 2.17 11.58
CA CYS A 4 -0.20 1.16 11.63
C CYS A 4 1.12 1.77 12.08
N GLU A 5 1.40 3.02 11.70
CA GLU A 5 2.57 3.77 12.15
C GLU A 5 2.50 4.07 13.65
N GLN A 6 1.31 4.42 14.17
CA GLN A 6 1.07 4.56 15.61
C GLN A 6 1.29 3.23 16.34
N ALA A 7 0.79 2.11 15.79
CA ALA A 7 1.00 0.78 16.37
C ALA A 7 2.49 0.42 16.45
N LEU A 8 3.25 0.70 15.40
CA LEU A 8 4.70 0.55 15.38
C LEU A 8 5.39 1.46 16.41
N ALA A 9 5.07 2.76 16.42
CA ALA A 9 5.69 3.74 17.31
C ALA A 9 5.43 3.45 18.79
N ALA A 10 4.24 2.94 19.12
CA ALA A 10 3.88 2.53 20.47
C ALA A 10 4.56 1.22 20.92
N GLY A 11 5.23 0.51 20.01
CA GLY A 11 5.78 -0.82 20.28
C GLY A 11 4.69 -1.82 20.65
N THR A 12 3.64 -1.87 19.83
CA THR A 12 2.53 -2.84 19.96
C THR A 12 3.08 -4.26 19.91
N GLY A 13 2.71 -5.08 20.89
CA GLY A 13 3.17 -6.45 21.01
C GLY A 13 2.38 -7.42 20.14
N TYR A 14 2.73 -8.70 20.24
CA TYR A 14 2.02 -9.77 19.56
C TYR A 14 1.57 -10.85 20.53
N VAL A 15 0.28 -11.19 20.46
CA VAL A 15 -0.31 -12.35 21.15
C VAL A 15 -1.32 -12.97 20.18
N TYR A 16 -1.20 -14.26 19.90
CA TYR A 16 -2.08 -14.95 18.95
C TYR A 16 -3.54 -14.87 19.40
N GLY A 17 -4.45 -14.48 18.49
CA GLY A 17 -5.88 -14.34 18.78
C GLY A 17 -6.30 -12.98 19.35
N THR A 18 -5.41 -11.99 19.40
CA THR A 18 -5.71 -10.64 19.91
C THR A 18 -5.91 -9.62 18.78
N ILE A 19 -6.70 -8.59 19.06
CA ILE A 19 -7.17 -7.59 18.09
C ILE A 19 -7.03 -6.15 18.62
N GLY A 20 -6.03 -5.90 19.48
CA GLY A 20 -5.75 -4.57 20.02
C GLY A 20 -6.09 -4.40 21.49
N GLN A 21 -6.40 -5.48 22.23
CA GLN A 21 -6.56 -5.40 23.68
C GLN A 21 -5.25 -4.99 24.37
N VAL A 22 -5.35 -4.45 25.59
CA VAL A 22 -4.18 -4.30 26.47
C VAL A 22 -3.79 -5.67 27.02
N CYS A 23 -2.51 -6.02 26.91
CA CYS A 23 -1.97 -7.27 27.39
C CYS A 23 -2.01 -7.34 28.92
N THR A 24 -2.75 -8.31 29.44
CA THR A 24 -2.79 -8.65 30.86
C THR A 24 -2.48 -10.12 31.05
N LYS A 25 -2.12 -10.55 32.27
CA LYS A 25 -1.93 -11.97 32.58
C LYS A 25 -3.19 -12.78 32.25
N SER A 26 -4.36 -12.25 32.62
CA SER A 26 -5.64 -12.91 32.31
C SER A 26 -5.87 -13.06 30.80
N LEU A 27 -5.57 -12.02 30.00
CA LEU A 27 -5.67 -12.12 28.55
C LEU A 27 -4.74 -13.21 27.99
N LEU A 28 -3.50 -13.27 28.47
CA LEU A 28 -2.54 -14.28 28.05
C LEU A 28 -3.03 -15.70 28.39
N GLU A 29 -3.59 -15.93 29.58
CA GLU A 29 -4.21 -17.22 29.94
C GLU A 29 -5.42 -17.55 29.07
N GLN A 30 -6.29 -16.58 28.79
CA GLN A 30 -7.45 -16.78 27.93
C GLN A 30 -7.02 -17.16 26.50
N CYS A 31 -6.02 -16.48 25.95
CA CYS A 31 -5.47 -16.80 24.63
C CYS A 31 -4.82 -18.20 24.64
N ALA A 32 -4.03 -18.55 25.66
CA ALA A 32 -3.39 -19.85 25.76
C ALA A 32 -4.40 -20.99 25.92
N ALA A 33 -5.48 -20.80 26.69
CA ALA A 33 -6.55 -21.78 26.81
C ALA A 33 -7.30 -21.98 25.47
N ARG A 34 -7.52 -20.89 24.72
CA ARG A 34 -8.19 -20.94 23.41
C ARG A 34 -7.30 -21.54 22.31
N TYR A 35 -5.99 -21.27 22.36
CA TYR A 35 -5.01 -21.70 21.37
C TYR A 35 -3.78 -22.32 22.06
N PRO A 36 -3.92 -23.56 22.57
CA PRO A 36 -2.93 -24.17 23.47
C PRO A 36 -1.64 -24.63 22.79
N ALA A 37 -1.60 -24.65 21.46
CA ALA A 37 -0.41 -25.05 20.73
C ALA A 37 0.75 -24.06 20.94
N ASP A 38 1.96 -24.60 21.01
CA ASP A 38 3.18 -23.86 21.34
C ASP A 38 3.58 -22.84 20.26
N ASN A 39 3.13 -23.03 19.01
CA ASN A 39 3.32 -22.08 17.91
C ASN A 39 2.20 -21.04 17.80
N LEU A 40 1.23 -21.04 18.72
CA LEU A 40 0.10 -20.10 18.78
C LEU A 40 0.22 -19.21 20.03
N ALA A 41 -0.65 -19.42 21.03
CA ALA A 41 -0.66 -18.66 22.27
C ALA A 41 -0.20 -19.48 23.50
N GLY A 42 -0.10 -20.80 23.37
CA GLY A 42 0.19 -21.72 24.47
C GLY A 42 1.68 -21.86 24.80
N GLY A 43 1.94 -22.70 25.81
CA GLY A 43 3.24 -23.07 26.36
C GLY A 43 4.34 -22.01 26.28
N SER A 44 5.34 -22.16 25.40
CA SER A 44 6.48 -21.21 25.34
C SER A 44 6.05 -19.80 24.92
N MET A 45 5.07 -19.68 24.01
CA MET A 45 4.53 -18.38 23.58
C MET A 45 3.71 -17.70 24.67
N ARG A 46 3.01 -18.46 25.52
CA ARG A 46 2.32 -17.91 26.69
C ARG A 46 3.29 -17.17 27.59
N LYS A 47 4.41 -17.79 27.94
CA LYS A 47 5.45 -17.17 28.79
C LYS A 47 6.11 -15.98 28.09
N LEU A 48 6.47 -16.13 26.81
CA LEU A 48 7.10 -15.07 26.03
C LEU A 48 6.20 -13.83 25.91
N GLY A 49 4.88 -14.00 25.88
CA GLY A 49 3.90 -12.92 25.83
C GLY A 49 3.95 -11.97 27.03
N GLU A 50 4.50 -12.37 28.18
CA GLU A 50 4.55 -11.52 29.39
C GLU A 50 5.39 -10.26 29.20
N LYS A 51 6.34 -10.26 28.26
CA LYS A 51 7.11 -9.04 27.93
C LYS A 51 6.25 -7.92 27.34
N TRP A 52 5.04 -8.23 26.89
CA TRP A 52 4.10 -7.27 26.32
C TRP A 52 3.08 -6.76 27.34
N LEU A 53 3.13 -7.18 28.61
CA LEU A 53 2.20 -6.72 29.65
C LEU A 53 2.10 -5.18 29.70
N GLY A 54 0.88 -4.68 29.75
CA GLY A 54 0.57 -3.24 29.73
C GLY A 54 0.58 -2.60 28.35
N ARG A 55 1.02 -3.29 27.29
CA ARG A 55 1.00 -2.79 25.90
C ARG A 55 -0.23 -3.29 25.16
N ARG A 56 -0.62 -2.59 24.10
CA ARG A 56 -1.56 -3.10 23.10
C ARG A 56 -0.95 -4.31 22.39
N VAL A 57 -1.75 -5.35 22.12
CA VAL A 57 -1.31 -6.56 21.41
C VAL A 57 -2.26 -6.93 20.28
N THR A 58 -1.71 -7.39 19.17
CA THR A 58 -2.46 -7.94 18.04
C THR A 58 -1.81 -9.23 17.55
N ASP A 59 -2.55 -10.13 16.93
CA ASP A 59 -1.94 -11.07 15.98
C ASP A 59 -1.75 -10.41 14.60
N CYS A 60 -1.33 -11.17 13.58
CA CYS A 60 -1.05 -10.62 12.24
C CYS A 60 -2.28 -9.92 11.65
N ILE A 61 -3.36 -10.65 11.41
CA ILE A 61 -4.63 -10.11 10.90
C ILE A 61 -5.35 -9.24 11.94
N GLY A 62 -5.03 -9.44 13.22
CA GLY A 62 -5.48 -8.66 14.36
C GLY A 62 -5.14 -7.18 14.23
N LEU A 63 -4.09 -6.82 13.47
CA LEU A 63 -3.79 -5.42 13.16
C LEU A 63 -4.88 -4.77 12.29
N LEU A 64 -5.39 -5.49 11.28
CA LEU A 64 -6.52 -5.05 10.46
C LEU A 64 -7.82 -5.00 11.29
N LYS A 65 -8.06 -6.04 12.08
CA LYS A 65 -9.23 -6.10 12.97
C LYS A 65 -9.21 -4.95 13.97
N TYR A 66 -8.05 -4.62 14.52
CA TYR A 66 -7.93 -3.50 15.45
C TYR A 66 -8.30 -2.19 14.77
N TYR A 67 -7.82 -1.95 13.56
CA TYR A 67 -8.19 -0.76 12.78
C TYR A 67 -9.70 -0.66 12.54
N ILE A 68 -10.36 -1.76 12.16
CA ILE A 68 -11.78 -1.76 11.80
C ILE A 68 -12.69 -1.74 13.04
N MET A 69 -12.29 -2.43 14.10
CA MET A 69 -13.10 -2.64 15.30
C MET A 69 -12.79 -1.61 16.39
N SER A 70 -12.07 -0.53 16.13
CA SER A 70 -11.82 0.51 17.15
C SER A 70 -12.09 1.90 16.63
N ASP A 71 -12.40 2.82 17.55
CA ASP A 71 -12.53 4.25 17.26
C ASP A 71 -11.18 4.95 17.00
N GLY A 72 -10.08 4.19 16.95
CA GLY A 72 -8.73 4.69 16.72
C GLY A 72 -7.68 3.98 17.56
N PHE A 73 -6.41 4.19 17.20
CA PHE A 73 -5.31 3.57 17.92
C PHE A 73 -5.29 4.00 19.39
N GLY A 74 -5.06 3.04 20.29
CA GLY A 74 -5.07 3.25 21.73
C GLY A 74 -6.45 3.12 22.38
N LYS A 75 -7.53 3.05 21.60
CA LYS A 75 -8.88 2.70 22.10
C LYS A 75 -9.07 1.20 22.18
N ASP A 76 -10.04 0.76 22.99
CA ASP A 76 -10.38 -0.65 23.08
C ASP A 76 -11.17 -1.10 21.84
N PRO A 77 -10.90 -2.32 21.32
CA PRO A 77 -11.65 -2.83 20.19
C PRO A 77 -13.07 -3.29 20.61
N HIS A 78 -14.06 -2.94 19.80
CA HIS A 78 -15.44 -3.39 19.82
C HIS A 78 -15.60 -4.61 18.91
N TYR A 79 -15.53 -5.80 19.48
CA TYR A 79 -15.60 -7.05 18.72
C TYR A 79 -16.86 -7.14 17.85
N ASN A 80 -16.66 -7.50 16.58
CA ASN A 80 -17.74 -7.76 15.65
C ASN A 80 -17.39 -8.96 14.77
N SER A 81 -18.15 -10.05 14.88
CA SER A 81 -17.89 -11.31 14.16
C SER A 81 -17.89 -11.15 12.64
N LYS A 82 -18.55 -10.11 12.10
CA LYS A 82 -18.53 -9.80 10.65
C LYS A 82 -17.11 -9.63 10.11
N TYR A 83 -16.21 -9.02 10.88
CA TYR A 83 -14.83 -8.73 10.46
C TYR A 83 -13.82 -9.74 11.02
N ASP A 84 -14.28 -10.78 11.73
CA ASP A 84 -13.42 -11.80 12.32
C ASP A 84 -13.05 -12.89 11.30
N LYS A 85 -12.16 -12.53 10.38
CA LYS A 85 -11.61 -13.44 9.36
C LYS A 85 -10.15 -13.78 9.65
N SER A 86 -9.70 -14.93 9.16
CA SER A 86 -8.26 -15.25 9.09
C SER A 86 -7.59 -14.42 8.00
N ALA A 87 -6.25 -14.38 7.99
CA ALA A 87 -5.50 -13.73 6.90
C ALA A 87 -5.90 -14.28 5.52
N ASN A 88 -6.00 -15.61 5.40
CA ASN A 88 -6.46 -16.28 4.19
C ASN A 88 -7.92 -15.94 3.87
N GLY A 89 -8.79 -15.91 4.89
CA GLY A 89 -10.21 -15.57 4.72
C GLY A 89 -10.41 -14.16 4.18
N ALA A 90 -9.70 -13.17 4.75
CA ALA A 90 -9.75 -11.79 4.27
C ALA A 90 -9.24 -11.65 2.83
N TYR A 91 -8.17 -12.35 2.47
CA TYR A 91 -7.66 -12.39 1.09
C TYR A 91 -8.65 -13.05 0.12
N ASN A 92 -9.29 -14.14 0.53
CA ASN A 92 -10.25 -14.86 -0.30
C ASN A 92 -11.52 -14.03 -0.57
N GLU A 93 -11.99 -13.26 0.41
CA GLU A 93 -13.16 -12.37 0.27
C GLU A 93 -12.87 -11.10 -0.55
N ALA A 94 -11.61 -10.72 -0.74
CA ALA A 94 -11.26 -9.54 -1.51
C ALA A 94 -11.58 -9.69 -3.00
N THR A 95 -12.28 -8.70 -3.55
CA THR A 95 -12.64 -8.63 -4.98
C THR A 95 -11.54 -8.02 -5.84
N GLU A 96 -10.74 -7.12 -5.27
CA GLU A 96 -9.58 -6.52 -5.93
C GLU A 96 -8.29 -6.99 -5.26
N LYS A 97 -7.49 -7.74 -6.01
CA LYS A 97 -6.24 -8.36 -5.56
C LYS A 97 -5.33 -8.68 -6.75
N GLY A 98 -4.06 -8.94 -6.47
CA GLY A 98 -3.09 -9.32 -7.50
C GLY A 98 -1.78 -9.83 -6.91
N PRO A 99 -0.89 -10.36 -7.77
CA PRO A 99 0.43 -10.80 -7.33
C PRO A 99 1.25 -9.63 -6.80
N ILE A 100 2.16 -9.88 -5.85
CA ILE A 100 2.99 -8.82 -5.24
C ILE A 100 3.81 -8.03 -6.27
N SER A 101 4.13 -8.64 -7.41
CA SER A 101 4.84 -8.00 -8.53
C SER A 101 4.07 -6.84 -9.17
N THR A 102 2.75 -6.76 -8.94
CA THR A 102 1.89 -5.67 -9.42
C THR A 102 1.40 -4.77 -8.28
N LEU A 103 2.02 -4.82 -7.10
CA LEU A 103 1.66 -4.02 -5.93
C LEU A 103 1.55 -2.53 -6.32
N PRO A 104 0.34 -1.92 -6.21
CA PRO A 104 0.20 -0.52 -6.54
C PRO A 104 0.69 0.37 -5.39
N GLU A 105 1.12 1.59 -5.73
CA GLU A 105 1.64 2.57 -4.78
C GLU A 105 0.51 3.26 -3.99
N ILE A 106 -0.21 2.48 -3.20
CA ILE A 106 -1.36 2.92 -2.39
C ILE A 106 -1.14 2.48 -0.94
N PRO A 107 -0.71 3.39 -0.05
CA PRO A 107 -0.58 3.08 1.36
C PRO A 107 -1.90 2.63 1.98
N GLY A 108 -1.85 1.63 2.85
CA GLY A 108 -3.01 0.98 3.45
C GLY A 108 -3.41 -0.33 2.77
N ILE A 109 -2.87 -0.64 1.58
CA ILE A 109 -3.12 -1.93 0.91
C ILE A 109 -2.68 -3.09 1.78
N CYS A 110 -3.49 -4.15 1.78
CA CYS A 110 -3.20 -5.37 2.50
C CYS A 110 -2.19 -6.21 1.71
N LEU A 111 -1.19 -6.75 2.39
CA LEU A 111 -0.23 -7.71 1.86
C LEU A 111 -0.54 -9.10 2.41
N HIS A 112 -0.34 -10.11 1.58
CA HIS A 112 -0.67 -11.48 1.88
C HIS A 112 0.47 -12.44 1.51
N MET A 113 0.65 -13.45 2.35
CA MET A 113 1.27 -14.74 2.06
C MET A 113 0.50 -15.79 2.87
N PRO A 114 0.56 -17.09 2.52
CA PRO A 114 -0.23 -18.11 3.22
C PRO A 114 -0.11 -18.03 4.74
N GLY A 115 -1.24 -17.80 5.41
CA GLY A 115 -1.34 -17.69 6.88
C GLY A 115 -0.92 -16.35 7.48
N HIS A 116 -0.51 -15.35 6.69
CA HIS A 116 0.04 -14.10 7.20
C HIS A 116 -0.50 -12.85 6.51
N PHE A 117 -0.41 -11.73 7.22
CA PHE A 117 -0.97 -10.44 6.85
C PHE A 117 -0.01 -9.29 7.20
N GLY A 118 0.02 -8.27 6.34
CA GLY A 118 0.70 -7.00 6.59
C GLY A 118 0.01 -5.84 5.88
N VAL A 119 0.45 -4.62 6.16
CA VAL A 119 -0.08 -3.39 5.56
C VAL A 119 1.04 -2.66 4.84
N TYR A 120 0.85 -2.40 3.55
CA TYR A 120 1.76 -1.59 2.74
C TYR A 120 1.72 -0.13 3.18
N ILE A 121 2.88 0.48 3.41
CA ILE A 121 3.00 1.87 3.85
C ILE A 121 3.73 2.74 2.83
N GLY A 122 3.79 2.31 1.57
CA GLY A 122 4.47 3.06 0.52
C GLY A 122 5.98 2.88 0.50
N ASN A 123 6.60 3.32 -0.59
CA ASN A 123 8.04 3.31 -0.84
C ASN A 123 8.71 1.93 -0.60
N GLY A 124 8.00 0.84 -0.89
CA GLY A 124 8.53 -0.53 -0.74
C GLY A 124 8.59 -1.05 0.70
N TYR A 125 7.88 -0.44 1.65
CA TYR A 125 7.84 -0.87 3.05
C TYR A 125 6.44 -1.33 3.50
N ALA A 126 6.42 -2.20 4.50
CA ALA A 126 5.22 -2.70 5.15
C ALA A 126 5.33 -2.62 6.67
N ILE A 127 4.18 -2.64 7.34
CA ILE A 127 4.05 -2.88 8.79
C ILE A 127 3.29 -4.19 8.99
N GLU A 128 3.81 -5.06 9.85
CA GLU A 128 3.23 -6.37 10.13
C GLU A 128 3.42 -6.75 11.61
N ALA A 129 2.47 -7.49 12.18
CA ALA A 129 2.64 -8.12 13.48
C ALA A 129 3.23 -9.53 13.27
N ARG A 130 4.53 -9.70 13.55
CA ARG A 130 5.33 -10.82 13.01
C ARG A 130 5.36 -12.07 13.90
N GLY A 131 4.86 -11.99 15.12
CA GLY A 131 4.87 -13.09 16.08
C GLY A 131 5.28 -12.62 17.48
N THR A 132 5.02 -13.45 18.50
CA THR A 132 5.18 -13.10 19.92
C THR A 132 6.58 -12.62 20.27
N ALA A 133 7.61 -13.14 19.58
CA ALA A 133 8.99 -12.70 19.77
C ALA A 133 9.27 -11.28 19.26
N TYR A 134 8.50 -10.76 18.31
CA TYR A 134 8.83 -9.53 17.58
C TYR A 134 7.83 -8.39 17.82
N GLY A 135 6.54 -8.68 17.94
CA GLY A 135 5.51 -7.65 17.96
C GLY A 135 5.23 -7.06 16.58
N VAL A 136 4.76 -5.82 16.54
CA VAL A 136 4.57 -5.02 15.32
C VAL A 136 5.91 -4.44 14.86
N VAL A 137 6.26 -4.66 13.60
CA VAL A 137 7.56 -4.26 13.01
C VAL A 137 7.37 -3.64 11.63
N LYS A 138 8.37 -2.85 11.21
CA LYS A 138 8.50 -2.35 9.83
C LYS A 138 9.44 -3.26 9.03
N THR A 139 9.01 -3.71 7.86
CA THR A 139 9.81 -4.57 6.98
C THR A 139 9.87 -4.02 5.55
N LYS A 140 10.92 -4.35 4.82
CA LYS A 140 10.94 -4.16 3.36
C LYS A 140 9.98 -5.16 2.73
N VAL A 141 9.22 -4.75 1.72
CA VAL A 141 8.36 -5.67 0.95
C VAL A 141 9.23 -6.65 0.15
N ALA A 142 10.26 -6.12 -0.52
CA ALA A 142 11.21 -6.94 -1.27
C ALA A 142 11.94 -7.92 -0.37
N GLY A 143 11.94 -9.20 -0.76
CA GLY A 143 12.61 -10.29 -0.03
C GLY A 143 11.91 -10.79 1.24
N ARG A 144 10.77 -10.18 1.64
CA ARG A 144 10.03 -10.63 2.83
C ARG A 144 9.19 -11.89 2.60
N GLY A 145 8.92 -12.24 1.34
CA GLY A 145 8.14 -13.42 0.95
C GLY A 145 6.63 -13.16 0.78
N TRP A 146 6.22 -11.90 0.67
CA TRP A 146 4.84 -11.56 0.28
C TRP A 146 4.55 -12.12 -1.10
N THR A 147 3.40 -12.76 -1.29
CA THR A 147 3.00 -13.37 -2.57
C THR A 147 1.99 -12.51 -3.30
N ASP A 148 1.08 -11.86 -2.56
CA ASP A 148 -0.06 -11.15 -3.11
C ASP A 148 -0.36 -9.85 -2.36
N TRP A 149 -1.11 -8.97 -3.00
CA TRP A 149 -1.76 -7.82 -2.38
C TRP A 149 -3.27 -7.91 -2.57
N PHE A 150 -4.03 -7.27 -1.68
CA PHE A 150 -5.48 -7.17 -1.81
C PHE A 150 -6.04 -5.90 -1.17
N LYS A 151 -7.23 -5.49 -1.61
CA LYS A 151 -8.02 -4.46 -0.95
C LYS A 151 -9.05 -5.11 -0.04
N SER A 152 -8.96 -4.86 1.26
CA SER A 152 -10.03 -5.23 2.21
C SER A 152 -11.36 -4.55 1.80
N PRO A 153 -12.48 -5.30 1.70
CA PRO A 153 -13.78 -4.73 1.33
C PRO A 153 -14.36 -3.78 2.40
N TRP A 154 -13.72 -3.69 3.57
CA TRP A 154 -14.15 -2.86 4.69
C TRP A 154 -13.32 -1.57 4.83
N ILE A 155 -12.36 -1.35 3.93
CA ILE A 155 -11.53 -0.16 3.91
C ILE A 155 -11.83 0.59 2.63
N GLU A 156 -12.12 1.88 2.77
CA GLU A 156 -12.14 2.78 1.63
C GLU A 156 -10.70 3.17 1.26
N TYR A 157 -10.29 2.78 0.05
CA TYR A 157 -9.02 3.19 -0.51
C TYR A 157 -9.25 4.45 -1.32
N VAL A 158 -9.08 5.59 -0.67
CA VAL A 158 -8.87 6.83 -1.42
C VAL A 158 -7.61 6.65 -2.24
N SER A 159 -7.78 6.48 -3.57
CA SER A 159 -6.64 6.51 -4.48
C SER A 159 -5.85 7.76 -4.13
N ALA A 160 -4.58 7.59 -3.74
CA ALA A 160 -3.69 8.72 -3.64
C ALA A 160 -3.84 9.47 -4.96
N LYS A 161 -4.23 10.75 -4.90
CA LYS A 161 -4.25 11.66 -6.05
C LYS A 161 -3.08 11.29 -6.96
N PRO A 162 -3.26 11.24 -8.30
CA PRO A 162 -2.22 10.77 -9.19
C PRO A 162 -0.93 11.44 -8.75
N ALA A 163 0.11 10.64 -8.47
CA ALA A 163 1.35 11.05 -7.83
C ALA A 163 2.20 11.95 -8.73
N PHE A 164 1.54 12.75 -9.57
CA PHE A 164 2.11 13.69 -10.49
C PHE A 164 1.14 14.83 -10.84
N LYS A 165 1.69 16.00 -11.16
CA LYS A 165 1.02 17.14 -11.78
C LYS A 165 1.65 17.39 -13.14
N CYS A 166 0.85 17.33 -14.20
CA CYS A 166 1.23 17.79 -15.53
C CYS A 166 0.99 19.30 -15.60
N ASP A 167 1.96 20.08 -16.09
CA ASP A 167 1.75 21.52 -16.34
C ASP A 167 0.85 21.78 -17.55
N THR A 168 0.72 20.79 -18.42
CA THR A 168 -0.02 20.84 -19.66
C THR A 168 -1.38 20.18 -19.49
N THR A 169 -2.45 20.97 -19.55
CA THR A 169 -3.82 20.53 -19.21
C THR A 169 -4.82 20.67 -20.36
N CYS A 170 -4.39 21.16 -21.52
CA CYS A 170 -5.24 21.33 -22.68
C CYS A 170 -4.63 20.69 -23.93
N ASN A 171 -5.50 20.34 -24.88
CA ASN A 171 -5.07 19.87 -26.19
C ASN A 171 -4.30 20.95 -26.92
N MET A 172 -3.32 20.56 -27.71
CA MET A 172 -2.44 21.50 -28.42
C MET A 172 -2.17 21.05 -29.85
N ALA A 173 -1.61 21.97 -30.63
CA ALA A 173 -1.11 21.70 -31.98
C ALA A 173 0.36 22.11 -32.10
N ILE A 174 1.21 21.16 -32.48
CA ILE A 174 2.65 21.37 -32.69
C ILE A 174 2.93 21.28 -34.19
N LYS A 175 3.71 22.22 -34.73
CA LYS A 175 4.10 22.19 -36.15
C LYS A 175 4.94 20.94 -36.43
N HIS A 176 4.77 20.28 -37.57
CA HIS A 176 5.64 19.18 -37.98
C HIS A 176 7.13 19.60 -37.88
N GLY A 177 7.94 18.74 -37.26
CA GLY A 177 9.37 18.99 -37.00
C GLY A 177 9.66 19.89 -35.79
N ALA A 178 8.64 20.48 -35.15
CA ALA A 178 8.81 21.26 -33.93
C ALA A 178 8.59 20.41 -32.68
N PHE A 179 8.93 20.97 -31.52
CA PHE A 179 8.72 20.33 -30.22
C PHE A 179 8.07 21.27 -29.21
N TYR A 180 7.47 20.68 -28.18
CA TYR A 180 6.98 21.37 -26.99
C TYR A 180 7.62 20.76 -25.75
N GLN A 181 7.99 21.60 -24.77
CA GLN A 181 8.51 21.13 -23.49
C GLN A 181 7.36 20.99 -22.49
N MET A 182 7.11 19.77 -22.03
CA MET A 182 6.15 19.43 -20.99
C MET A 182 6.87 19.19 -19.66
N LYS A 183 6.25 19.61 -18.55
CA LYS A 183 6.72 19.32 -17.19
C LYS A 183 5.76 18.40 -16.45
N VAL A 184 6.32 17.40 -15.80
CA VAL A 184 5.61 16.51 -14.89
C VAL A 184 6.28 16.57 -13.52
N THR A 185 5.58 17.14 -12.54
CA THR A 185 6.02 17.18 -11.14
C THR A 185 5.52 15.95 -10.42
N VAL A 186 6.39 15.10 -9.85
CA VAL A 186 5.96 13.92 -9.06
C VAL A 186 5.89 14.21 -7.57
N SER A 187 5.05 13.49 -6.83
CA SER A 187 4.96 13.58 -5.37
C SER A 187 5.67 12.43 -4.63
N GLY A 188 6.33 11.53 -5.36
CA GLY A 188 7.08 10.39 -4.83
C GLY A 188 8.41 10.17 -5.57
N ASN A 189 9.12 9.10 -5.23
CA ASN A 189 10.46 8.83 -5.77
C ASN A 189 10.48 8.07 -7.11
N THR A 190 9.31 7.78 -7.69
CA THR A 190 9.20 7.05 -8.95
C THR A 190 9.11 8.04 -10.13
N PRO A 191 10.05 8.01 -11.09
CA PRO A 191 9.98 8.86 -12.27
C PRO A 191 8.69 8.63 -13.08
N PRO A 192 8.11 9.67 -13.68
CA PRO A 192 6.90 9.53 -14.47
C PRO A 192 7.20 8.84 -15.81
N LYS A 193 6.34 7.90 -16.21
CA LYS A 193 6.35 7.27 -17.54
C LYS A 193 5.43 8.04 -18.48
N VAL A 194 6.00 8.71 -19.47
CA VAL A 194 5.25 9.45 -20.50
C VAL A 194 5.19 8.64 -21.79
N THR A 195 4.00 8.45 -22.35
CA THR A 195 3.78 7.66 -23.58
C THR A 195 2.77 8.32 -24.52
N THR A 196 2.79 7.92 -25.79
CA THR A 196 1.80 8.30 -26.80
C THR A 196 0.77 7.19 -27.00
N GLY A 197 -0.44 7.56 -27.44
CA GLY A 197 -1.51 6.60 -27.76
C GLY A 197 -1.39 6.01 -29.17
N THR A 198 -1.01 6.85 -30.12
CA THR A 198 -0.73 6.48 -31.51
C THR A 198 0.78 6.57 -31.75
N PRO A 199 1.45 5.49 -32.19
CA PRO A 199 2.86 5.50 -32.59
C PRO A 199 3.13 6.52 -33.70
N ASP A 200 4.39 6.95 -33.82
CA ASP A 200 4.92 7.76 -34.94
C ASP A 200 4.24 9.12 -35.20
N VAL A 201 3.37 9.59 -34.29
CA VAL A 201 2.79 10.94 -34.35
C VAL A 201 3.62 11.94 -33.55
N VAL A 202 3.97 11.56 -32.32
CA VAL A 202 4.83 12.35 -31.42
C VAL A 202 5.90 11.42 -30.83
N THR A 203 7.15 11.86 -30.84
CA THR A 203 8.25 11.20 -30.12
C THR A 203 8.45 11.88 -28.77
N ILE A 204 8.52 11.08 -27.70
CA ILE A 204 8.79 11.56 -26.34
C ILE A 204 10.29 11.46 -26.07
N LEU A 205 10.91 12.59 -25.72
CA LEU A 205 12.33 12.64 -25.33
C LEU A 205 12.45 13.15 -23.89
N PRO A 206 12.91 12.33 -22.92
CA PRO A 206 13.26 12.80 -21.58
C PRO A 206 14.42 13.82 -21.66
N ARG A 207 14.37 14.90 -20.88
CA ARG A 207 15.35 15.99 -20.99
C ARG A 207 16.25 16.15 -19.76
N TYR A 208 15.72 16.70 -18.68
CA TYR A 208 16.43 16.88 -17.40
C TYR A 208 15.44 16.81 -16.24
N VAL A 209 15.97 16.68 -15.02
CA VAL A 209 15.20 16.60 -13.79
C VAL A 209 15.70 17.68 -12.82
N VAL A 210 14.79 18.42 -12.19
CA VAL A 210 15.10 19.40 -11.14
C VAL A 210 14.24 19.10 -9.93
N GLY A 211 14.84 18.54 -8.87
CA GLY A 211 14.08 18.05 -7.73
C GLY A 211 13.05 17.00 -8.18
N ASN A 212 11.77 17.30 -7.97
CA ASN A 212 10.65 16.43 -8.36
C ASN A 212 10.09 16.75 -9.76
N ASP A 213 10.64 17.73 -10.47
CA ASP A 213 10.17 18.14 -11.79
C ASP A 213 10.92 17.41 -12.89
N HIS A 214 10.19 16.64 -13.69
CA HIS A 214 10.69 15.94 -14.87
C HIS A 214 10.26 16.66 -16.14
N TYR A 215 11.22 16.94 -17.02
CA TYR A 215 10.99 17.67 -18.27
C TYR A 215 11.11 16.73 -19.48
N PHE A 216 10.18 16.86 -20.42
CA PHE A 216 10.10 16.05 -21.63
C PHE A 216 9.91 16.95 -22.86
N TYR A 217 10.54 16.60 -23.97
CA TYR A 217 10.18 17.15 -25.28
C TYR A 217 9.19 16.23 -25.99
N LEU A 218 8.12 16.84 -26.49
CA LEU A 218 7.13 16.24 -27.37
C LEU A 218 7.45 16.68 -28.79
N CYS A 219 8.15 15.85 -29.55
CA CYS A 219 8.57 16.16 -30.92
C CYS A 219 7.50 15.69 -31.91
N ALA A 220 6.90 16.60 -32.68
CA ALA A 220 5.88 16.27 -33.67
C ALA A 220 6.53 15.73 -34.96
N VAL A 221 6.36 14.44 -35.22
CA VAL A 221 6.99 13.72 -36.35
C VAL A 221 5.96 13.13 -37.32
N GLY A 222 4.69 13.02 -36.92
CA GLY A 222 3.63 12.50 -37.77
C GLY A 222 3.26 13.39 -38.95
N ALA A 223 2.45 12.86 -39.86
CA ALA A 223 1.90 13.62 -40.98
C ALA A 223 1.02 14.80 -40.50
N PRO A 224 0.94 15.91 -41.24
CA PRO A 224 0.01 16.99 -40.93
C PRO A 224 -1.43 16.48 -40.75
N LYS A 225 -2.17 17.03 -39.78
CA LYS A 225 -3.52 16.63 -39.34
C LYS A 225 -3.61 15.29 -38.58
N SER A 226 -2.49 14.59 -38.35
CA SER A 226 -2.48 13.45 -37.41
C SER A 226 -2.54 13.93 -35.95
N GLY A 227 -2.96 13.06 -35.04
CA GLY A 227 -3.03 13.39 -33.61
C GLY A 227 -2.84 12.17 -32.72
N THR A 228 -2.35 12.40 -31.50
CA THR A 228 -2.08 11.35 -30.51
C THR A 228 -2.37 11.84 -29.10
N GLY A 229 -2.91 10.94 -28.27
CA GLY A 229 -3.06 11.21 -26.84
C GLY A 229 -1.71 11.13 -26.14
N ILE A 230 -1.45 12.04 -25.20
CA ILE A 230 -0.31 11.99 -24.29
C ILE A 230 -0.77 11.43 -22.96
N TYR A 231 -0.06 10.43 -22.46
CA TYR A 231 -0.37 9.72 -21.23
C TYR A 231 0.80 9.86 -20.27
N VAL A 232 0.48 10.04 -18.99
CA VAL A 232 1.45 10.02 -17.89
C VAL A 232 1.02 8.93 -16.92
N ASN A 233 1.91 7.96 -16.69
CA ASN A 233 1.64 6.76 -15.89
C ASN A 233 0.34 6.05 -16.31
N GLY A 234 0.09 5.97 -17.62
CA GLY A 234 -1.11 5.35 -18.20
C GLY A 234 -2.38 6.21 -18.16
N LYS A 235 -2.39 7.36 -17.49
CA LYS A 235 -3.53 8.29 -17.47
C LYS A 235 -3.41 9.32 -18.58
N LYS A 236 -4.42 9.39 -19.46
CA LYS A 236 -4.52 10.40 -20.53
C LYS A 236 -4.54 11.80 -19.94
N GLN A 237 -3.69 12.70 -20.45
CA GLN A 237 -3.63 14.10 -20.03
C GLN A 237 -4.28 15.01 -21.07
N PHE A 238 -3.82 14.95 -22.32
CA PHE A 238 -4.28 15.80 -23.42
C PHE A 238 -3.99 15.11 -24.77
N VAL A 239 -4.35 15.79 -25.86
CA VAL A 239 -4.08 15.38 -27.23
C VAL A 239 -3.14 16.39 -27.89
N VAL A 240 -2.15 15.90 -28.62
CA VAL A 240 -1.32 16.69 -29.52
C VAL A 240 -1.75 16.41 -30.95
N ASN A 241 -2.04 17.47 -31.71
CA ASN A 241 -2.26 17.40 -33.16
C ASN A 241 -1.04 17.95 -33.90
N VAL A 242 -0.65 17.32 -35.00
CA VAL A 242 0.42 17.81 -35.87
C VAL A 242 -0.18 18.76 -36.90
N LYS A 243 0.41 19.95 -37.06
CA LYS A 243 0.01 20.94 -38.07
C LYS A 243 1.13 21.26 -39.05
#